data_AF-A0A1G6FGJ3-F1
#
_entry.id   AF-A0A1G6FGJ3-F1
#
_cell.length_a   1.000
_cell.length_b   1.000
_cell.length_c   1.000
_cell.angle_alpha   90.00
_cell.angle_beta   90.00
_cell.angle_gamma   90.00
#
_symmetry.space_group_name_H-M   'P 1'
#
loop_
_entity.id
_entity.type
_entity.pdbx_description
1 polymer ?
#
loop_
_entity_poly.entity_id
_entity_poly.type
_entity_poly.pdbx_seq_one_letter_code
_entity_poly.pdbx_strand_id
1 'polypeptide(L)'
;MIRDNQPLTDTLGQFEHQTVHTVTGGVVDLDEIQSDVVDSNGLAVISEDEAQLKEYIKKAISIDSLVETFNDNAHTTLLKLLALQDNKHPLKKGGVGIAYRTDALIMHCKMEFTADENIVFDAILGTMSSFPENKVYKIEPSSFLGHSRYADDKYLYSVFRKGTKKLKERHLVFEDLGPDGEDEIVVPWFNILRYHNGKGNSKDSSAYIEFVPSDFFKDLALCSQLVHGAYGALEVTTQLQGKYTIALYWFLENKKNYKEFPNATPGVFRISIEDMKHQFSIPESYNVGDIKRRVLEPAKNSINAVEECDFTFDYELQRVNGVSAGYLFTVKAKQYITTSESKLIEEKANEELFQQLKLFLKASYIEFEDDEIKRVCKQAERLNRDAMFMMQIVLQFKRRLDDTTKEPIEDKVGYLCKMIEQGTRSSQRNRAINNPFNSFQQNEYNLDVIEDELIDN
;
A
#
# COMPACT_ATOMS: atom_id res chain seq x y z
N MET A 1 -20.83 11.86 -12.92
CA MET A 1 -20.57 10.41 -12.82
C MET A 1 -19.08 10.22 -13.05
N ILE A 2 -18.30 10.20 -11.96
CA ILE A 2 -16.84 10.21 -12.00
C ILE A 2 -16.36 8.75 -12.08
N ARG A 3 -15.45 8.49 -13.02
CA ARG A 3 -14.90 7.15 -13.34
C ARG A 3 -13.70 6.84 -12.44
N ASP A 4 -13.88 6.73 -11.13
CA ASP A 4 -12.77 6.60 -10.17
C ASP A 4 -12.38 5.15 -9.80
N ASN A 5 -13.07 4.14 -10.34
CA ASN A 5 -12.84 2.72 -10.05
C ASN A 5 -12.38 1.92 -11.28
N GLN A 6 -11.44 2.44 -12.08
CA GLN A 6 -10.88 1.64 -13.18
C GLN A 6 -9.93 0.56 -12.61
N PRO A 7 -10.08 -0.71 -13.02
CA PRO A 7 -9.18 -1.79 -12.61
C PRO A 7 -7.79 -1.61 -13.22
N LEU A 8 -6.74 -2.01 -12.50
CA LEU A 8 -5.34 -1.94 -12.94
C LEU A 8 -4.98 -2.95 -14.05
N THR A 9 -5.82 -3.96 -14.30
CA THR A 9 -5.63 -4.98 -15.34
C THR A 9 -6.83 -5.04 -16.28
N ASP A 10 -6.54 -5.36 -17.55
CA ASP A 10 -7.56 -5.55 -18.59
C ASP A 10 -8.53 -6.67 -18.17
N THR A 11 -9.84 -6.47 -18.36
CA THR A 11 -10.89 -7.40 -17.88
C THR A 11 -10.93 -8.71 -18.67
N LEU A 12 -10.08 -8.83 -19.70
CA LEU A 12 -9.92 -10.03 -20.52
C LEU A 12 -9.33 -11.19 -19.71
N GLY A 13 -10.19 -12.16 -19.36
CA GLY A 13 -9.82 -13.37 -18.62
C GLY A 13 -10.11 -13.31 -17.11
N GLN A 14 -10.78 -12.27 -16.62
CA GLN A 14 -11.29 -12.22 -15.25
C GLN A 14 -12.54 -13.12 -15.12
N PHE A 15 -12.70 -13.75 -13.95
CA PHE A 15 -13.92 -14.49 -13.62
C PHE A 15 -14.96 -13.53 -13.04
N GLU A 16 -16.25 -13.87 -13.17
CA GLU A 16 -17.37 -13.12 -12.59
C GLU A 16 -17.13 -12.91 -11.07
N HIS A 17 -17.30 -11.67 -10.59
CA HIS A 17 -17.09 -11.23 -9.21
C HIS A 17 -15.65 -11.29 -8.67
N GLN A 18 -14.65 -11.32 -9.55
CA GLN A 18 -13.24 -11.25 -9.15
C GLN A 18 -12.88 -9.84 -8.68
N THR A 19 -12.44 -9.69 -7.42
CA THR A 19 -11.94 -8.39 -6.95
C THR A 19 -10.58 -8.06 -7.55
N VAL A 20 -10.40 -6.77 -7.86
CA VAL A 20 -9.22 -6.23 -8.53
C VAL A 20 -8.80 -4.93 -7.86
N HIS A 21 -7.50 -4.66 -7.91
CA HIS A 21 -6.99 -3.37 -7.47
C HIS A 21 -7.43 -2.28 -8.46
N THR A 22 -7.89 -1.15 -7.92
CA THR A 22 -8.15 0.05 -8.71
C THR A 22 -6.88 0.86 -8.87
N VAL A 23 -6.87 1.75 -9.86
CA VAL A 23 -5.82 2.79 -10.04
C VAL A 23 -5.68 3.66 -8.77
N THR A 24 -6.70 3.68 -7.94
CA THR A 24 -6.79 4.40 -6.65
C THR A 24 -6.47 3.52 -5.43
N GLY A 25 -5.74 2.41 -5.60
CA GLY A 25 -5.29 1.56 -4.47
C GLY A 25 -6.40 0.75 -3.76
N GLY A 26 -7.66 1.02 -4.09
CA GLY A 26 -8.82 0.31 -3.55
C GLY A 26 -8.94 -1.10 -4.11
N VAL A 27 -9.69 -1.95 -3.41
CA VAL A 27 -10.10 -3.26 -3.89
C VAL A 27 -11.57 -3.17 -4.24
N VAL A 28 -11.92 -3.44 -5.50
CA VAL A 28 -13.31 -3.42 -5.99
C VAL A 28 -13.67 -4.74 -6.64
N ASP A 29 -14.90 -5.18 -6.43
CA ASP A 29 -15.57 -6.16 -7.27
C ASP A 29 -16.34 -5.37 -8.35
N LEU A 30 -16.05 -5.64 -9.63
CA LEU A 30 -16.66 -4.93 -10.76
C LEU A 30 -18.10 -5.39 -11.04
N ASP A 31 -18.45 -6.60 -10.59
CA ASP A 31 -19.76 -7.23 -10.81
C ASP A 31 -20.68 -7.11 -9.57
N GLU A 32 -20.15 -6.58 -8.46
CA GLU A 32 -20.91 -6.37 -7.22
C GLU A 32 -21.98 -5.29 -7.39
N ILE A 33 -23.25 -5.71 -7.32
CA ILE A 33 -24.37 -4.80 -7.17
C ILE A 33 -24.35 -4.29 -5.73
N GLN A 34 -23.87 -3.06 -5.53
CA GLN A 34 -23.95 -2.38 -4.23
C GLN A 34 -25.43 -2.34 -3.79
N SER A 35 -25.74 -3.05 -2.70
CA SER A 35 -27.06 -2.99 -2.09
C SER A 35 -27.19 -1.66 -1.34
N ASP A 36 -27.99 -0.74 -1.89
CA ASP A 36 -28.19 0.61 -1.34
C ASP A 36 -28.91 0.65 0.03
N VAL A 37 -29.31 -0.50 0.59
CA VAL A 37 -30.09 -0.57 1.84
C VAL A 37 -29.54 -1.64 2.78
N VAL A 38 -29.05 -1.18 3.92
CA VAL A 38 -28.69 -1.95 5.12
C VAL A 38 -29.78 -1.76 6.17
N ASP A 39 -30.13 -2.82 6.91
CA ASP A 39 -31.12 -2.77 7.99
C ASP A 39 -30.59 -2.01 9.22
N SER A 40 -31.42 -1.87 10.26
CA SER A 40 -31.08 -1.17 11.50
C SER A 40 -29.90 -1.79 12.28
N ASN A 41 -29.43 -2.97 11.87
CA ASN A 41 -28.29 -3.67 12.45
C ASN A 41 -27.08 -3.67 11.50
N GLY A 42 -27.14 -2.98 10.37
CA GLY A 42 -26.05 -2.90 9.39
C GLY A 42 -25.95 -4.12 8.47
N LEU A 43 -26.99 -4.94 8.35
CA LEU A 43 -27.00 -6.10 7.44
C LEU A 43 -27.64 -5.73 6.10
N ALA A 44 -27.00 -6.12 4.99
CA ALA A 44 -27.56 -5.94 3.65
C ALA A 44 -28.92 -6.65 3.53
N VAL A 45 -29.87 -6.06 2.79
CA VAL A 45 -31.17 -6.70 2.51
C VAL A 45 -30.97 -7.79 1.46
N ILE A 46 -31.25 -9.04 1.82
CA ILE A 46 -30.90 -10.23 1.01
C ILE A 46 -32.07 -11.21 0.85
N SER A 47 -32.03 -12.04 -0.20
CA SER A 47 -32.93 -13.18 -0.50
C SER A 47 -33.04 -14.23 0.64
N GLU A 48 -34.13 -15.01 0.60
CA GLU A 48 -34.52 -15.98 1.64
C GLU A 48 -33.46 -17.07 1.94
N ASP A 49 -32.64 -17.46 0.98
CA ASP A 49 -31.62 -18.51 1.17
C ASP A 49 -30.40 -18.03 1.99
N GLU A 50 -29.99 -16.76 1.83
CA GLU A 50 -28.88 -16.19 2.63
C GLU A 50 -29.32 -15.90 4.07
N ALA A 51 -30.60 -15.56 4.27
CA ALA A 51 -31.18 -15.37 5.60
C ALA A 51 -31.12 -16.67 6.43
N GLN A 52 -31.49 -17.79 5.82
CA GLN A 52 -31.39 -19.11 6.45
C GLN A 52 -29.94 -19.50 6.75
N LEU A 53 -29.01 -19.18 5.84
CA LEU A 53 -27.59 -19.44 6.04
C LEU A 53 -27.00 -18.59 7.18
N LYS A 54 -27.34 -17.29 7.25
CA LYS A 54 -26.92 -16.40 8.34
C LYS A 54 -27.45 -16.86 9.68
N GLU A 55 -28.71 -17.28 9.73
CA GLU A 55 -29.32 -17.81 10.95
C GLU A 55 -28.63 -19.12 11.37
N TYR A 56 -28.26 -19.98 10.41
CA TYR A 56 -27.51 -21.21 10.68
C TYR A 56 -26.09 -20.93 11.17
N ILE A 57 -25.32 -20.03 10.53
CA ILE A 57 -23.97 -19.65 10.96
C ILE A 57 -24.03 -19.07 12.38
N LYS A 58 -25.00 -18.19 12.67
CA LYS A 58 -25.22 -17.65 14.02
C LYS A 58 -25.56 -18.73 15.05
N LYS A 59 -26.35 -19.75 14.68
CA LYS A 59 -26.68 -20.88 15.56
C LYS A 59 -25.51 -21.85 15.74
N ALA A 60 -24.77 -22.13 14.68
CA ALA A 60 -23.60 -23.01 14.68
C ALA A 60 -22.43 -22.45 15.49
N ILE A 61 -22.34 -21.12 15.59
CA ILE A 61 -21.36 -20.37 16.41
C ILE A 61 -21.88 -20.12 17.84
N SER A 62 -23.11 -20.54 18.19
CA SER A 62 -23.64 -20.31 19.54
C SER A 62 -22.81 -21.05 20.60
N ILE A 63 -22.46 -20.32 21.66
CA ILE A 63 -21.48 -20.70 22.69
C ILE A 63 -21.91 -21.97 23.45
N ASP A 64 -23.22 -22.17 23.64
CA ASP A 64 -23.77 -23.22 24.50
C ASP A 64 -23.65 -24.65 23.91
N SER A 65 -23.38 -24.81 22.60
CA SER A 65 -23.09 -26.12 21.97
C SER A 65 -21.72 -26.20 21.34
N LEU A 66 -20.88 -25.16 21.51
CA LEU A 66 -19.67 -24.96 20.73
C LEU A 66 -18.74 -26.17 20.85
N VAL A 67 -18.48 -26.69 22.05
CA VAL A 67 -17.48 -27.76 22.27
C VAL A 67 -17.87 -29.11 21.64
N GLU A 68 -19.13 -29.53 21.75
CA GLU A 68 -19.57 -30.84 21.22
C GLU A 68 -19.80 -30.82 19.71
N THR A 69 -20.13 -29.65 19.15
CA THR A 69 -20.50 -29.53 17.73
C THR A 69 -19.47 -28.77 16.90
N PHE A 70 -18.36 -28.29 17.49
CA PHE A 70 -17.38 -27.39 16.85
C PHE A 70 -16.90 -27.89 15.49
N ASN A 71 -16.33 -29.10 15.48
CA ASN A 71 -15.73 -29.68 14.28
C ASN A 71 -16.80 -30.05 13.25
N ASP A 72 -17.92 -30.63 13.69
CA ASP A 72 -18.99 -31.05 12.78
C ASP A 72 -19.72 -29.84 12.16
N ASN A 73 -19.93 -28.78 12.94
CA ASN A 73 -20.55 -27.54 12.49
C ASN A 73 -19.62 -26.75 11.57
N ALA A 74 -18.33 -26.62 11.91
CA ALA A 74 -17.35 -25.96 11.03
C ALA A 74 -17.21 -26.76 9.72
N HIS A 75 -17.07 -28.09 9.80
CA HIS A 75 -16.97 -28.92 8.60
C HIS A 75 -18.23 -28.82 7.72
N THR A 76 -19.42 -28.89 8.33
CA THR A 76 -20.70 -28.78 7.61
C THR A 76 -20.88 -27.38 7.02
N THR A 77 -20.45 -26.33 7.73
CA THR A 77 -20.50 -24.95 7.25
C THR A 77 -19.56 -24.79 6.06
N LEU A 78 -18.32 -25.27 6.15
CA LEU A 78 -17.37 -25.29 5.05
C LEU A 78 -17.93 -25.98 3.80
N LEU A 79 -18.52 -27.17 3.96
CA LEU A 79 -19.12 -27.90 2.84
C LEU A 79 -20.26 -27.12 2.18
N LYS A 80 -21.10 -26.45 2.98
CA LYS A 80 -22.18 -25.60 2.47
C LYS A 80 -21.63 -24.35 1.78
N LEU A 81 -20.62 -23.69 2.35
CA LEU A 81 -19.95 -22.55 1.73
C LEU A 81 -19.38 -22.95 0.36
N LEU A 82 -18.66 -24.06 0.29
CA LEU A 82 -18.11 -24.59 -0.97
C LEU A 82 -19.22 -24.99 -1.96
N ALA A 83 -20.35 -25.53 -1.49
CA ALA A 83 -21.49 -25.86 -2.34
C ALA A 83 -22.25 -24.62 -2.85
N LEU A 84 -22.21 -23.52 -2.11
CA LEU A 84 -22.79 -22.23 -2.47
C LEU A 84 -21.90 -21.42 -3.42
N GLN A 85 -20.70 -21.90 -3.75
CA GLN A 85 -19.85 -21.27 -4.74
C GLN A 85 -20.52 -21.32 -6.11
N ASP A 86 -21.23 -20.24 -6.45
CA ASP A 86 -21.78 -19.97 -7.77
C ASP A 86 -21.20 -18.66 -8.29
N ASN A 87 -21.48 -18.33 -9.56
CA ASN A 87 -21.01 -17.08 -10.13
C ASN A 87 -21.55 -15.85 -9.40
N LYS A 88 -22.68 -15.93 -8.68
CA LYS A 88 -23.27 -14.79 -7.97
C LYS A 88 -22.66 -14.56 -6.58
N HIS A 89 -22.08 -15.60 -5.99
CA HIS A 89 -21.48 -15.57 -4.67
C HIS A 89 -20.12 -16.28 -4.63
N PRO A 90 -19.09 -15.84 -5.39
CA PRO A 90 -17.81 -16.50 -5.29
C PRO A 90 -17.19 -16.32 -3.91
N LEU A 91 -16.76 -17.45 -3.35
CA LEU A 91 -15.86 -17.49 -2.19
C LEU A 91 -14.50 -16.84 -2.47
N LYS A 92 -14.16 -16.67 -3.76
CA LYS A 92 -12.95 -16.00 -4.23
C LYS A 92 -13.25 -14.53 -4.51
N LYS A 93 -12.90 -13.66 -3.57
CA LYS A 93 -12.83 -12.20 -3.76
C LYS A 93 -11.38 -11.73 -3.63
N GLY A 94 -10.53 -12.08 -4.60
CA GLY A 94 -9.19 -11.49 -4.71
C GLY A 94 -8.13 -12.39 -5.34
N GLY A 95 -7.04 -11.76 -5.76
CA GLY A 95 -5.79 -12.43 -6.08
C GLY A 95 -4.98 -12.71 -4.80
N VAL A 96 -3.89 -13.47 -4.94
CA VAL A 96 -3.04 -13.91 -3.82
C VAL A 96 -2.48 -12.74 -2.99
N GLY A 97 -2.39 -11.53 -3.56
CA GLY A 97 -1.97 -10.30 -2.88
C GLY A 97 -3.07 -9.54 -2.13
N ILE A 98 -4.32 -10.00 -2.13
CA ILE A 98 -5.45 -9.38 -1.41
C ILE A 98 -5.89 -10.32 -0.30
N ALA A 99 -5.83 -9.85 0.94
CA ALA A 99 -6.33 -10.57 2.09
C ALA A 99 -7.74 -10.10 2.45
N TYR A 100 -8.56 -11.04 2.91
CA TYR A 100 -9.84 -10.75 3.55
C TYR A 100 -9.76 -11.15 5.02
N ARG A 101 -10.15 -10.24 5.92
CA ARG A 101 -10.28 -10.50 7.36
C ARG A 101 -11.72 -10.23 7.79
N THR A 102 -12.40 -11.24 8.33
CA THR A 102 -13.72 -11.05 8.98
C THR A 102 -13.59 -10.21 10.24
N ASP A 103 -14.71 -9.64 10.69
CA ASP A 103 -14.78 -8.94 11.98
C ASP A 103 -14.22 -9.77 13.13
N ALA A 104 -14.54 -11.06 13.17
CA ALA A 104 -14.00 -11.98 14.17
C ALA A 104 -12.47 -12.05 14.11
N LEU A 105 -11.88 -12.16 12.90
CA LEU A 105 -10.43 -12.12 12.74
C LEU A 105 -9.85 -10.76 13.13
N ILE A 106 -10.51 -9.64 12.82
CA ILE A 106 -10.03 -8.30 13.17
C ILE A 106 -10.08 -8.06 14.70
N MET A 107 -11.11 -8.57 15.36
CA MET A 107 -11.29 -8.46 16.81
C MET A 107 -10.40 -9.42 17.60
N HIS A 108 -10.25 -10.67 17.14
CA HIS A 108 -9.51 -11.70 17.86
C HIS A 108 -8.05 -11.83 17.45
N CYS A 109 -7.67 -11.48 16.21
CA CYS A 109 -6.27 -11.19 15.89
C CYS A 109 -5.91 -9.81 16.46
N LYS A 110 -6.12 -9.68 17.78
CA LYS A 110 -5.61 -8.61 18.63
C LYS A 110 -4.12 -8.42 18.32
N MET A 111 -3.55 -7.34 18.84
CA MET A 111 -2.16 -6.88 18.69
C MET A 111 -1.03 -7.87 19.10
N GLU A 112 -1.37 -9.14 19.27
CA GLU A 112 -0.49 -10.27 19.39
C GLU A 112 0.49 -10.42 18.23
N PHE A 113 0.04 -10.18 17.00
CA PHE A 113 0.87 -10.44 15.83
C PHE A 113 1.86 -9.30 15.60
N THR A 114 3.14 -9.64 15.53
CA THR A 114 4.17 -8.73 15.03
C THR A 114 3.94 -8.40 13.55
N ALA A 115 4.64 -7.39 13.03
CA ALA A 115 4.54 -7.03 11.61
C ALA A 115 4.80 -8.25 10.70
N ASP A 116 5.86 -9.02 10.99
CA ASP A 116 6.19 -10.25 10.26
C ASP A 116 5.06 -11.29 10.30
N GLU A 117 4.38 -11.46 11.44
CA GLU A 117 3.25 -12.39 11.58
C GLU A 117 2.05 -11.93 10.76
N ASN A 118 1.72 -10.63 10.79
CA ASN A 118 0.61 -10.08 10.01
C ASN A 118 0.79 -10.28 8.51
N ILE A 119 1.99 -10.02 7.98
CA ILE A 119 2.27 -10.18 6.55
C ILE A 119 2.11 -11.64 6.12
N VAL A 120 2.63 -12.59 6.91
CA VAL A 120 2.47 -14.02 6.63
C VAL A 120 1.01 -14.45 6.74
N PHE A 121 0.30 -13.94 7.73
CA PHE A 121 -1.11 -14.22 7.94
C PHE A 121 -1.97 -13.70 6.78
N ASP A 122 -1.71 -12.48 6.32
CA ASP A 122 -2.38 -11.89 5.15
C ASP A 122 -2.09 -12.68 3.87
N ALA A 123 -0.84 -13.11 3.66
CA ALA A 123 -0.48 -13.98 2.54
C ALA A 123 -1.21 -15.33 2.58
N ILE A 124 -1.39 -15.91 3.78
CA ILE A 124 -2.16 -17.14 3.98
C ILE A 124 -3.64 -16.91 3.65
N LEU A 125 -4.25 -15.86 4.18
CA LEU A 125 -5.65 -15.51 3.92
C LEU A 125 -5.90 -15.23 2.43
N GLY A 126 -5.01 -14.49 1.78
CA GLY A 126 -5.09 -14.21 0.34
C GLY A 126 -4.94 -15.47 -0.51
N THR A 127 -4.09 -16.41 -0.11
CA THR A 127 -3.96 -17.71 -0.80
C THR A 127 -5.19 -18.60 -0.56
N MET A 128 -5.70 -18.67 0.66
CA MET A 128 -6.86 -19.49 1.00
C MET A 128 -8.12 -19.03 0.25
N SER A 129 -8.37 -17.72 0.23
CA SER A 129 -9.48 -17.12 -0.54
C SER A 129 -9.29 -17.24 -2.06
N SER A 130 -8.04 -17.22 -2.54
CA SER A 130 -7.74 -17.43 -3.97
C SER A 130 -7.98 -18.86 -4.46
N PHE A 131 -7.85 -19.85 -3.56
CA PHE A 131 -7.96 -21.28 -3.85
C PHE A 131 -8.81 -22.00 -2.79
N PRO A 132 -10.12 -21.70 -2.71
CA PRO A 132 -11.01 -22.19 -1.65
C PRO A 132 -11.18 -23.71 -1.63
N GLU A 133 -11.05 -24.37 -2.78
CA GLU A 133 -11.18 -25.82 -2.93
C GLU A 133 -10.03 -26.62 -2.32
N ASN A 134 -8.87 -26.00 -2.12
CA ASN A 134 -7.67 -26.69 -1.64
C ASN A 134 -7.79 -27.09 -0.16
N LYS A 135 -7.41 -28.32 0.16
CA LYS A 135 -7.31 -28.78 1.57
C LYS A 135 -5.93 -28.52 2.16
N VAL A 136 -4.90 -28.55 1.32
CA VAL A 136 -3.50 -28.34 1.67
C VAL A 136 -2.98 -27.20 0.81
N TYR A 137 -2.25 -26.27 1.43
CA TYR A 137 -1.76 -25.08 0.77
C TYR A 137 -0.24 -25.03 0.82
N LYS A 138 0.36 -24.55 -0.27
CA LYS A 138 1.79 -24.29 -0.39
C LYS A 138 2.00 -22.86 -0.88
N ILE A 139 2.77 -22.07 -0.13
CA ILE A 139 3.02 -20.66 -0.39
C ILE A 139 4.53 -20.44 -0.48
N GLU A 140 5.02 -19.92 -1.60
CA GLU A 140 6.42 -19.54 -1.78
C GLU A 140 6.58 -18.02 -1.61
N PRO A 141 7.56 -17.51 -0.84
CA PRO A 141 7.75 -16.07 -0.68
C PRO A 141 7.98 -15.34 -2.02
N SER A 142 8.57 -16.02 -3.00
CA SER A 142 8.76 -15.48 -4.37
C SER A 142 7.46 -15.06 -5.04
N SER A 143 6.34 -15.73 -4.73
CA SER A 143 5.03 -15.40 -5.29
C SER A 143 4.49 -14.05 -4.79
N PHE A 144 5.08 -13.49 -3.72
CA PHE A 144 4.63 -12.25 -3.10
C PHE A 144 5.60 -11.09 -3.33
N LEU A 145 6.70 -11.29 -4.06
CA LEU A 145 7.65 -10.21 -4.37
C LEU A 145 6.96 -9.06 -5.10
N GLY A 146 6.10 -9.37 -6.08
CA GLY A 146 5.29 -8.38 -6.81
C GLY A 146 4.21 -7.70 -5.97
N HIS A 147 3.93 -8.19 -4.76
CA HIS A 147 2.96 -7.64 -3.82
C HIS A 147 3.62 -7.05 -2.57
N SER A 148 4.96 -6.94 -2.57
CA SER A 148 5.72 -6.38 -1.46
C SER A 148 6.52 -5.18 -1.94
N ARG A 149 6.58 -4.12 -1.14
CA ARG A 149 7.40 -2.93 -1.43
C ARG A 149 8.73 -2.91 -0.69
N TYR A 150 9.25 -4.08 -0.31
CA TYR A 150 10.56 -4.15 0.33
C TYR A 150 11.68 -3.84 -0.66
N ALA A 151 12.70 -3.12 -0.18
CA ALA A 151 13.87 -2.79 -1.01
C ALA A 151 14.77 -3.99 -1.32
N ASP A 152 14.73 -5.05 -0.49
CA ASP A 152 15.50 -6.27 -0.67
C ASP A 152 14.57 -7.49 -0.62
N ASP A 153 14.51 -8.24 -1.71
CA ASP A 153 13.76 -9.49 -1.84
C ASP A 153 14.10 -10.48 -0.73
N LYS A 154 15.36 -10.53 -0.28
CA LYS A 154 15.79 -11.43 0.81
C LYS A 154 15.12 -11.10 2.13
N TYR A 155 14.72 -9.85 2.33
CA TYR A 155 13.98 -9.43 3.52
C TYR A 155 12.63 -10.13 3.58
N LEU A 156 11.92 -10.26 2.45
CA LEU A 156 10.63 -10.97 2.40
C LEU A 156 10.77 -12.44 2.82
N TYR A 157 11.83 -13.13 2.38
CA TYR A 157 12.12 -14.50 2.84
C TYR A 157 12.37 -14.57 4.35
N SER A 158 13.07 -13.57 4.91
CA SER A 158 13.31 -13.46 6.35
C SER A 158 12.01 -13.23 7.12
N VAL A 159 11.15 -12.34 6.62
CA VAL A 159 9.81 -12.06 7.15
C VAL A 159 8.98 -13.33 7.16
N PHE A 160 8.90 -14.05 6.03
CA PHE A 160 8.13 -15.29 5.94
C PHE A 160 8.63 -16.36 6.91
N ARG A 161 9.95 -16.52 7.04
CA ARG A 161 10.54 -17.46 8.00
C ARG A 161 10.22 -17.10 9.46
N LYS A 162 10.42 -15.83 9.84
CA LYS A 162 10.20 -15.35 11.22
C LYS A 162 8.72 -15.33 11.58
N GLY A 163 7.88 -14.79 10.70
CA GLY A 163 6.44 -14.73 10.84
C GLY A 163 5.84 -16.12 10.99
N THR A 164 6.18 -17.06 10.12
CA THR A 164 5.69 -18.46 10.23
C THR A 164 6.14 -19.11 11.53
N LYS A 165 7.37 -18.87 12.00
CA LYS A 165 7.85 -19.46 13.25
C LYS A 165 6.99 -19.02 14.44
N LYS A 166 6.65 -17.73 14.53
CA LYS A 166 5.83 -17.19 15.62
C LYS A 166 4.36 -17.56 15.47
N LEU A 167 3.83 -17.56 14.24
CA LEU A 167 2.43 -17.89 13.96
C LEU A 167 2.06 -19.31 14.40
N LYS A 168 3.02 -20.25 14.44
CA LYS A 168 2.83 -21.61 14.99
C LYS A 168 2.42 -21.63 16.46
N GLU A 169 2.79 -20.62 17.23
CA GLU A 169 2.50 -20.51 18.66
C GLU A 169 1.17 -19.78 18.91
N ARG A 170 0.55 -19.23 17.86
CA ARG A 170 -0.69 -18.45 17.93
C ARG A 170 -1.92 -19.33 17.83
N HIS A 171 -2.91 -18.97 18.63
CA HIS A 171 -4.22 -19.60 18.63
C HIS A 171 -5.28 -18.50 18.65
N LEU A 172 -6.49 -18.85 18.23
CA LEU A 172 -7.66 -18.03 18.45
C LEU A 172 -8.14 -18.27 19.88
N VAL A 173 -8.15 -17.22 20.70
CA VAL A 173 -8.63 -17.30 22.09
C VAL A 173 -9.93 -16.53 22.20
N PHE A 174 -10.95 -17.19 22.71
CA PHE A 174 -12.19 -16.57 23.16
C PHE A 174 -12.13 -16.46 24.68
N GLU A 175 -11.97 -15.23 25.16
CA GLU A 175 -11.91 -14.87 26.57
C GLU A 175 -13.34 -14.61 27.12
N ASP A 176 -13.48 -14.61 28.44
CA ASP A 176 -14.70 -14.26 29.18
C ASP A 176 -15.94 -15.12 28.83
N LEU A 177 -15.74 -16.43 28.59
CA LEU A 177 -16.83 -17.38 28.36
C LEU A 177 -17.26 -18.07 29.67
N GLY A 178 -18.39 -18.79 29.61
CA GLY A 178 -18.95 -19.53 30.75
C GLY A 178 -19.88 -18.70 31.66
N PRO A 179 -20.60 -19.33 32.61
CA PRO A 179 -21.59 -18.67 33.46
C PRO A 179 -20.98 -17.62 34.42
N ASP A 180 -19.68 -17.75 34.73
CA ASP A 180 -18.94 -16.85 35.60
C ASP A 180 -17.97 -15.90 34.84
N GLY A 181 -17.85 -16.06 33.51
CA GLY A 181 -16.97 -15.24 32.66
C GLY A 181 -15.47 -15.50 32.87
N GLU A 182 -15.08 -16.68 33.36
CA GLU A 182 -13.68 -17.05 33.62
C GLU A 182 -13.14 -18.12 32.64
N ASP A 183 -13.97 -18.68 31.76
CA ASP A 183 -13.54 -19.74 30.86
C ASP A 183 -12.91 -19.17 29.58
N GLU A 184 -11.82 -19.79 29.14
CA GLU A 184 -11.14 -19.49 27.88
C GLU A 184 -11.26 -20.67 26.92
N ILE A 185 -11.72 -20.42 25.68
CA ILE A 185 -11.69 -21.42 24.60
C ILE A 185 -10.57 -21.10 23.64
N VAL A 186 -9.64 -22.05 23.48
CA VAL A 186 -8.48 -21.94 22.58
C VAL A 186 -8.69 -22.81 21.34
N VAL A 187 -8.75 -22.17 20.18
CA VAL A 187 -8.93 -22.81 18.87
C VAL A 187 -7.65 -22.65 18.02
N PRO A 188 -7.07 -23.74 17.48
CA PRO A 188 -5.92 -23.62 16.59
C PRO A 188 -6.32 -23.08 15.21
N TRP A 189 -5.50 -22.18 14.67
CA TRP A 189 -5.63 -21.69 13.30
C TRP A 189 -5.30 -22.78 12.26
N PHE A 190 -4.32 -23.62 12.58
CA PHE A 190 -3.76 -24.60 11.66
C PHE A 190 -3.72 -25.98 12.29
N ASN A 191 -4.19 -26.98 11.56
CA ASN A 191 -3.96 -28.39 11.89
C ASN A 191 -2.48 -28.74 11.65
N ILE A 192 -1.88 -28.18 10.59
CA ILE A 192 -0.47 -28.32 10.26
C ILE A 192 0.05 -26.96 9.78
N LEU A 193 1.17 -26.49 10.31
CA LEU A 193 1.90 -25.33 9.79
C LEU A 193 3.40 -25.62 9.78
N ARG A 194 4.01 -25.60 8.59
CA ARG A 194 5.43 -25.92 8.38
C ARG A 194 6.11 -24.88 7.50
N TYR A 195 7.30 -24.45 7.93
CA TYR A 195 8.20 -23.67 7.09
C TYR A 195 9.33 -24.59 6.60
N HIS A 196 9.54 -24.62 5.29
CA HIS A 196 10.64 -25.34 4.66
C HIS A 196 11.72 -24.34 4.28
N ASN A 197 12.90 -24.47 4.91
CA ASN A 197 14.05 -23.68 4.52
C ASN A 197 14.57 -24.21 3.19
N GLY A 198 14.55 -23.38 2.15
CA GLY A 198 15.17 -23.71 0.88
C GLY A 198 16.66 -23.99 1.02
N LYS A 199 17.19 -24.96 0.27
CA LYS A 199 18.63 -25.19 0.18
C LYS A 199 19.16 -24.32 -0.95
N GLY A 200 20.13 -23.46 -0.64
CA GLY A 200 20.59 -22.39 -1.54
C GLY A 200 20.85 -22.85 -2.99
N ASN A 201 20.42 -22.00 -3.92
CA ASN A 201 20.74 -21.95 -5.36
C ASN A 201 20.15 -23.01 -6.30
N SER A 202 19.08 -23.74 -5.95
CA SER A 202 18.29 -24.48 -6.96
C SER A 202 16.84 -24.02 -6.99
N LYS A 203 16.27 -23.87 -8.20
CA LYS A 203 14.83 -23.61 -8.40
C LYS A 203 13.95 -24.71 -7.78
N ASP A 204 14.48 -25.93 -7.64
CA ASP A 204 13.82 -27.08 -7.02
C ASP A 204 13.90 -27.12 -5.48
N SER A 205 14.55 -26.14 -4.85
CA SER A 205 14.64 -26.03 -3.38
C SER A 205 14.37 -24.61 -2.90
N SER A 206 13.32 -23.98 -3.45
CA SER A 206 12.80 -22.72 -2.93
C SER A 206 12.28 -22.90 -1.50
N ALA A 207 12.36 -21.83 -0.70
CA ALA A 207 11.72 -21.82 0.62
C ALA A 207 10.20 -21.70 0.44
N TYR A 208 9.43 -22.39 1.28
CA TYR A 208 7.97 -22.32 1.23
C TYR A 208 7.32 -22.61 2.58
N ILE A 209 6.10 -22.11 2.74
CA ILE A 209 5.19 -22.46 3.82
C ILE A 209 4.26 -23.55 3.29
N GLU A 210 4.04 -24.59 4.08
CA GLU A 210 3.06 -25.64 3.82
C GLU A 210 2.14 -25.74 5.03
N PHE A 211 0.83 -25.69 4.79
CA PHE A 211 -0.14 -25.69 5.87
C PHE A 211 -1.47 -26.35 5.50
N VAL A 212 -2.15 -26.79 6.55
CA VAL A 212 -3.53 -27.27 6.54
C VAL A 212 -4.26 -26.42 7.58
N PRO A 213 -5.17 -25.51 7.17
CA PRO A 213 -5.96 -24.72 8.11
C PRO A 213 -6.92 -25.63 8.88
N SER A 214 -7.37 -25.18 10.06
CA SER A 214 -8.57 -25.78 10.67
C SER A 214 -9.80 -25.42 9.84
N ASP A 215 -10.83 -26.26 9.86
CA ASP A 215 -12.07 -26.00 9.09
C ASP A 215 -12.70 -24.67 9.52
N PHE A 216 -12.67 -24.38 10.83
CA PHE A 216 -13.13 -23.10 11.38
C PHE A 216 -12.35 -21.90 10.85
N PHE A 217 -11.02 -21.96 10.83
CA PHE A 217 -10.21 -20.86 10.28
C PHE A 217 -10.46 -20.68 8.78
N LYS A 218 -10.66 -21.78 8.05
CA LYS A 218 -10.99 -21.75 6.64
C LYS A 218 -12.34 -21.09 6.37
N ASP A 219 -13.36 -21.39 7.17
CA ASP A 219 -14.66 -20.73 7.08
C ASP A 219 -14.56 -19.22 7.26
N LEU A 220 -13.80 -18.77 8.28
CA LEU A 220 -13.55 -17.35 8.51
C LEU A 220 -12.81 -16.68 7.35
N ALA A 221 -11.93 -17.40 6.64
CA ALA A 221 -11.23 -16.85 5.50
C ALA A 221 -12.08 -16.78 4.21
N LEU A 222 -13.11 -17.64 4.09
CA LEU A 222 -13.90 -17.81 2.86
C LEU A 222 -15.25 -17.11 2.87
N CYS A 223 -15.74 -16.63 4.01
CA CYS A 223 -17.09 -16.07 4.15
C CYS A 223 -17.24 -14.59 3.75
N SER A 224 -16.40 -14.11 2.83
CA SER A 224 -16.24 -12.67 2.55
C SER A 224 -17.47 -11.93 2.00
N GLN A 225 -18.43 -12.67 1.42
CA GLN A 225 -19.70 -12.10 0.96
C GLN A 225 -20.84 -12.26 1.95
N LEU A 226 -20.69 -13.15 2.93
CA LEU A 226 -21.76 -13.54 3.84
C LEU A 226 -21.64 -12.81 5.17
N VAL A 227 -20.40 -12.57 5.59
CA VAL A 227 -20.05 -11.95 6.87
C VAL A 227 -19.32 -10.64 6.58
N HIS A 228 -19.58 -9.63 7.40
CA HIS A 228 -18.88 -8.36 7.32
C HIS A 228 -17.38 -8.54 7.65
N GLY A 229 -16.55 -7.74 7.00
CA GLY A 229 -15.11 -7.78 7.18
C GLY A 229 -14.40 -6.66 6.42
N ALA A 230 -13.09 -6.82 6.25
CA ALA A 230 -12.23 -5.87 5.58
C ALA A 230 -11.38 -6.57 4.51
N TYR A 231 -11.12 -5.87 3.41
CA TYR A 231 -10.19 -6.31 2.36
C TYR A 231 -8.94 -5.44 2.42
N GLY A 232 -7.77 -6.05 2.33
CA GLY A 232 -6.51 -5.32 2.41
C GLY A 232 -5.49 -5.84 1.44
N ALA A 233 -4.76 -4.92 0.81
CA ALA A 233 -3.66 -5.23 -0.08
C ALA A 233 -2.41 -5.56 0.72
N LEU A 234 -1.73 -6.66 0.40
CA LEU A 234 -0.43 -6.98 0.98
C LEU A 234 0.63 -5.90 0.67
N GLU A 235 0.46 -5.24 -0.48
CA GLU A 235 1.30 -4.12 -0.91
C GLU A 235 1.21 -2.92 0.04
N VAL A 236 0.03 -2.70 0.66
CA VAL A 236 -0.16 -1.66 1.67
C VAL A 236 0.40 -2.14 3.00
N THR A 237 0.03 -3.33 3.47
CA THR A 237 0.43 -3.81 4.81
C THR A 237 1.94 -4.01 4.96
N THR A 238 2.65 -4.34 3.87
CA THR A 238 4.13 -4.45 3.86
C THR A 238 4.86 -3.11 4.04
N GLN A 239 4.19 -1.99 3.75
CA GLN A 239 4.74 -0.62 3.91
C GLN A 239 4.42 -0.01 5.27
N LEU A 240 3.44 -0.54 6.00
CA LEU A 240 3.01 0.03 7.27
C LEU A 240 4.08 -0.13 8.36
N GLN A 241 4.36 0.97 9.04
CA GLN A 241 5.35 1.05 10.10
C GLN A 241 4.68 1.40 11.43
N GLY A 242 5.13 0.71 12.48
CA GLY A 242 4.66 0.93 13.83
C GLY A 242 4.02 -0.31 14.43
N LYS A 243 4.14 -0.44 15.76
CA LYS A 243 3.66 -1.63 16.47
C LYS A 243 2.16 -1.84 16.24
N TYR A 244 1.38 -0.77 16.36
CA TYR A 244 -0.09 -0.77 16.32
C TYR A 244 -0.70 -0.51 14.95
N THR A 245 0.14 -0.19 13.96
CA THR A 245 -0.32 0.42 12.72
C THR A 245 -1.07 -0.57 11.83
N ILE A 246 -0.63 -1.83 11.71
CA ILE A 246 -1.33 -2.83 10.87
C ILE A 246 -2.70 -3.20 11.47
N ALA A 247 -2.78 -3.38 12.80
CA ALA A 247 -4.05 -3.67 13.46
C ALA A 247 -5.03 -2.48 13.32
N LEU A 248 -4.53 -1.25 13.50
CA LEU A 248 -5.33 -0.05 13.30
C LEU A 248 -5.77 0.10 11.83
N TYR A 249 -4.90 -0.22 10.87
CA TYR A 249 -5.26 -0.24 9.45
C TYR A 249 -6.46 -1.16 9.21
N TRP A 250 -6.39 -2.42 9.65
CA TRP A 250 -7.49 -3.38 9.46
C TRP A 250 -8.78 -2.94 10.16
N PHE A 251 -8.66 -2.35 11.35
CA PHE A 251 -9.81 -1.82 12.07
C PHE A 251 -10.44 -0.62 11.36
N LEU A 252 -9.64 0.31 10.82
CA LEU A 252 -10.14 1.46 10.07
C LEU A 252 -10.73 1.06 8.72
N GLU A 253 -10.10 0.10 8.04
CA GLU A 253 -10.58 -0.48 6.78
C GLU A 253 -11.99 -1.09 6.98
N ASN A 254 -12.19 -1.82 8.08
CA ASN A 254 -13.50 -2.36 8.45
C ASN A 254 -14.55 -1.29 8.72
N LYS A 255 -14.12 -0.11 9.20
CA LYS A 255 -15.00 1.00 9.59
C LYS A 255 -15.10 2.11 8.54
N LYS A 256 -14.40 2.01 7.40
CA LYS A 256 -14.35 3.10 6.40
C LYS A 256 -15.71 3.43 5.79
N ASN A 257 -16.57 2.42 5.63
CA ASN A 257 -17.94 2.56 5.12
C ASN A 257 -19.00 2.46 6.24
N TYR A 258 -18.57 2.32 7.50
CA TYR A 258 -19.48 2.19 8.63
C TYR A 258 -20.31 3.46 8.81
N LYS A 259 -21.61 3.29 9.04
CA LYS A 259 -22.56 4.35 9.40
C LYS A 259 -23.19 3.99 10.74
N GLU A 260 -23.02 4.85 11.75
CA GLU A 260 -23.62 4.65 13.08
C GLU A 260 -25.16 4.74 13.03
N PHE A 261 -25.71 5.58 12.14
CA PHE A 261 -27.14 5.75 11.89
C PHE A 261 -27.38 5.92 10.37
N PRO A 262 -28.60 5.70 9.84
CA PRO A 262 -28.87 5.77 8.40
C PRO A 262 -28.42 7.07 7.70
N ASN A 263 -28.44 8.19 8.44
CA ASN A 263 -28.03 9.51 7.95
C ASN A 263 -26.64 9.95 8.41
N ALA A 264 -25.88 9.09 9.11
CA ALA A 264 -24.54 9.40 9.58
C ALA A 264 -23.55 9.45 8.40
N THR A 265 -22.53 10.29 8.53
CA THR A 265 -21.43 10.32 7.56
C THR A 265 -20.65 9.00 7.65
N PRO A 266 -20.51 8.24 6.55
CA PRO A 266 -19.71 7.03 6.56
C PRO A 266 -18.26 7.31 6.99
N GLY A 267 -17.65 6.35 7.69
CA GLY A 267 -16.24 6.45 8.10
C GLY A 267 -16.00 7.33 9.33
N VAL A 268 -17.07 7.84 9.96
CA VAL A 268 -16.98 8.61 11.20
C VAL A 268 -17.53 7.78 12.35
N PHE A 269 -16.70 7.51 13.37
CA PHE A 269 -17.10 6.71 14.52
C PHE A 269 -16.34 7.12 15.78
N ARG A 270 -16.89 6.76 16.95
CA ARG A 270 -16.31 7.03 18.26
C ARG A 270 -15.86 5.74 18.93
N ILE A 271 -14.75 5.82 19.66
CA ILE A 271 -14.27 4.72 20.51
C ILE A 271 -13.84 5.28 21.86
N SER A 272 -14.21 4.62 22.95
CA SER A 272 -13.76 5.01 24.29
C SER A 272 -12.27 4.68 24.47
N ILE A 273 -11.62 5.28 25.48
CA ILE A 273 -10.22 4.94 25.79
C ILE A 273 -10.10 3.48 26.22
N GLU A 274 -11.06 2.98 26.99
CA GLU A 274 -11.09 1.61 27.49
C GLU A 274 -11.26 0.61 26.33
N ASP A 275 -12.24 0.84 25.46
CA ASP A 275 -12.45 0.01 24.27
C ASP A 275 -11.23 0.03 23.36
N MET A 276 -10.59 1.19 23.18
CA MET A 276 -9.39 1.31 22.36
C MET A 276 -8.23 0.52 22.98
N LYS A 277 -8.06 0.57 24.31
CA LYS A 277 -7.04 -0.23 24.98
C LYS A 277 -7.30 -1.71 24.86
N HIS A 278 -8.54 -2.14 25.06
CA HIS A 278 -8.95 -3.52 24.94
C HIS A 278 -8.77 -4.04 23.50
N GLN A 279 -9.31 -3.32 22.51
CA GLN A 279 -9.29 -3.67 21.09
C GLN A 279 -7.86 -3.84 20.54
N PHE A 280 -6.93 -2.98 20.97
CA PHE A 280 -5.55 -2.97 20.48
C PHE A 280 -4.55 -3.51 21.50
N SER A 281 -5.01 -4.19 22.56
CA SER A 281 -4.16 -4.69 23.67
C SER A 281 -3.11 -3.67 24.12
N ILE A 282 -3.51 -2.41 24.27
CA ILE A 282 -2.64 -1.32 24.70
C ILE A 282 -2.48 -1.46 26.22
N PRO A 283 -1.25 -1.33 26.77
CA PRO A 283 -1.04 -1.42 28.20
C PRO A 283 -1.93 -0.44 28.98
N GLU A 284 -2.53 -0.90 30.06
CA GLU A 284 -3.40 -0.06 30.90
C GLU A 284 -2.70 1.20 31.44
N SER A 285 -1.38 1.12 31.61
CA SER A 285 -0.53 2.23 32.01
C SER A 285 -0.42 3.37 30.99
N TYR A 286 -0.91 3.18 29.75
CA TYR A 286 -0.83 4.22 28.73
C TYR A 286 -1.88 5.30 28.98
N ASN A 287 -1.37 6.51 29.18
CA ASN A 287 -2.18 7.71 29.30
C ASN A 287 -2.62 8.20 27.90
N VAL A 288 -3.58 9.12 27.84
CA VAL A 288 -4.02 9.76 26.58
C VAL A 288 -2.85 10.29 25.75
N GLY A 289 -1.86 10.93 26.40
CA GLY A 289 -0.65 11.42 25.72
C GLY A 289 0.24 10.31 25.15
N ASP A 290 0.33 9.16 25.82
CA ASP A 290 1.08 8.00 25.33
C ASP A 290 0.36 7.28 24.20
N ILE A 291 -0.97 7.14 24.28
CA ILE A 291 -1.80 6.63 23.19
C ILE A 291 -1.60 7.51 21.95
N LYS A 292 -1.67 8.85 22.11
CA LYS A 292 -1.41 9.78 21.01
C LYS A 292 -0.02 9.56 20.40
N ARG A 293 1.04 9.63 21.23
CA ARG A 293 2.44 9.63 20.76
C ARG A 293 2.90 8.27 20.21
N ARG A 294 2.43 7.16 20.78
CA ARG A 294 2.95 5.82 20.50
C ARG A 294 2.02 4.97 19.61
N VAL A 295 0.74 5.33 19.53
CA VAL A 295 -0.28 4.55 18.79
C VAL A 295 -0.83 5.37 17.63
N LEU A 296 -1.51 6.49 17.92
CA LEU A 296 -2.28 7.23 16.93
C LEU A 296 -1.41 8.02 15.94
N GLU A 297 -0.45 8.80 16.43
CA GLU A 297 0.38 9.65 15.57
C GLU A 297 1.29 8.83 14.64
N PRO A 298 2.00 7.78 15.13
CA PRO A 298 2.78 6.92 14.24
C PRO A 298 1.92 6.22 13.19
N ALA A 299 0.73 5.73 13.57
CA ALA A 299 -0.16 5.06 12.64
C ALA A 299 -0.77 6.03 11.62
N LYS A 300 -1.14 7.25 12.03
CA LYS A 300 -1.63 8.31 11.15
C LYS A 300 -0.58 8.67 10.10
N ASN A 301 0.64 8.94 10.54
CA ASN A 301 1.73 9.28 9.64
C ASN A 301 2.06 8.13 8.68
N SER A 302 2.07 6.89 9.17
CA SER A 302 2.36 5.74 8.33
C SER A 302 1.25 5.46 7.31
N ILE A 303 -0.02 5.33 7.73
CA ILE A 303 -1.13 4.96 6.84
C ILE A 303 -1.36 6.06 5.79
N ASN A 304 -1.42 7.33 6.21
CA ASN A 304 -1.70 8.43 5.29
C ASN A 304 -0.58 8.64 4.26
N ALA A 305 0.67 8.26 4.60
CA ALA A 305 1.82 8.37 3.70
C ALA A 305 1.87 7.29 2.61
N VAL A 306 1.23 6.12 2.80
CA VAL A 306 1.21 5.05 1.78
C VAL A 306 0.36 5.51 0.59
N GLU A 307 0.95 5.57 -0.60
CA GLU A 307 0.26 5.99 -1.81
C GLU A 307 -0.80 4.96 -2.25
N GLU A 308 -0.52 3.67 -2.11
CA GLU A 308 -1.43 2.59 -2.47
C GLU A 308 -2.58 2.37 -1.47
N CYS A 309 -2.59 3.08 -0.34
CA CYS A 309 -3.71 3.03 0.59
C CYS A 309 -4.85 3.92 0.09
N ASP A 310 -6.03 3.34 -0.06
CA ASP A 310 -7.24 3.95 -0.63
C ASP A 310 -7.93 4.93 0.33
N PHE A 311 -7.50 5.00 1.59
CA PHE A 311 -8.02 5.93 2.58
C PHE A 311 -6.92 6.70 3.31
N THR A 312 -7.37 7.79 3.92
CA THR A 312 -6.63 8.52 4.94
C THR A 312 -7.51 8.61 6.18
N PHE A 313 -6.90 8.75 7.35
CA PHE A 313 -7.66 8.96 8.57
C PHE A 313 -7.14 10.13 9.40
N ASP A 314 -8.05 10.71 10.16
CA ASP A 314 -7.77 11.66 11.23
C ASP A 314 -8.50 11.25 12.51
N TYR A 315 -8.07 11.81 13.63
CA TYR A 315 -8.63 11.56 14.96
C TYR A 315 -8.73 12.84 15.79
N GLU A 316 -9.78 12.96 16.57
CA GLU A 316 -9.99 14.06 17.52
C GLU A 316 -10.25 13.52 18.92
N LEU A 317 -9.60 14.11 19.93
CA LEU A 317 -9.81 13.73 21.33
C LEU A 317 -11.19 14.23 21.80
N GLN A 318 -12.03 13.30 22.24
CA GLN A 318 -13.35 13.61 22.79
C GLN A 318 -13.28 13.74 24.31
N ARG A 319 -13.87 14.81 24.83
CA ARG A 319 -13.96 15.08 26.26
C ARG A 319 -15.40 15.13 26.71
N VAL A 320 -15.70 14.44 27.80
CA VAL A 320 -17.00 14.48 28.47
C VAL A 320 -16.76 15.07 29.86
N ASN A 321 -17.45 16.16 30.18
CA ASN A 321 -17.32 16.85 31.47
C ASN A 321 -15.88 17.24 31.84
N GLY A 322 -15.07 17.62 30.85
CA GLY A 322 -13.67 18.00 31.03
C GLY A 322 -12.67 16.84 31.13
N VAL A 323 -13.16 15.59 31.22
CA VAL A 323 -12.34 14.38 31.25
C VAL A 323 -12.22 13.81 29.83
N SER A 324 -11.02 13.32 29.47
CA SER A 324 -10.82 12.63 28.19
C SER A 324 -11.56 11.30 28.21
N ALA A 325 -12.54 11.14 27.33
CA ALA A 325 -13.43 9.97 27.32
C ALA A 325 -13.09 9.00 26.17
N GLY A 326 -12.57 9.52 25.06
CA GLY A 326 -12.37 8.71 23.86
C GLY A 326 -11.81 9.49 22.69
N TYR A 327 -11.89 8.90 21.51
CA TYR A 327 -11.49 9.50 20.25
C TYR A 327 -12.62 9.41 19.23
N LEU A 328 -12.77 10.47 18.43
CA LEU A 328 -13.58 10.49 17.22
C LEU A 328 -12.64 10.24 16.04
N PHE A 329 -12.84 9.14 15.33
CA PHE A 329 -12.12 8.83 14.11
C PHE A 329 -12.90 9.33 12.89
N THR A 330 -12.17 9.81 11.90
CA THR A 330 -12.71 10.20 10.59
C THR A 330 -11.85 9.56 9.52
N VAL A 331 -12.41 8.57 8.84
CA VAL A 331 -11.81 7.88 7.69
C VAL A 331 -12.37 8.49 6.41
N LYS A 332 -11.50 8.90 5.50
CA LYS A 332 -11.86 9.51 4.22
C LYS A 332 -11.16 8.76 3.10
N ALA A 333 -11.88 8.48 2.03
CA ALA A 333 -11.26 8.00 0.78
C ALA A 333 -10.17 8.99 0.35
N LYS A 334 -8.99 8.45 0.01
CA LYS A 334 -7.86 9.24 -0.48
C LYS A 334 -8.22 9.70 -1.89
N GLN A 335 -8.41 11.01 -2.06
CA GLN A 335 -8.57 11.56 -3.40
C GLN A 335 -7.21 11.53 -4.08
N TYR A 336 -7.01 10.58 -4.99
CA TYR A 336 -5.89 10.60 -5.90
C TYR A 336 -6.07 11.80 -6.82
N ILE A 337 -5.42 12.92 -6.49
CA ILE A 337 -5.11 13.90 -7.53
C ILE A 337 -4.22 13.12 -8.48
N THR A 338 -4.75 12.85 -9.67
CA THR A 338 -4.17 12.03 -10.72
C THR A 338 -2.69 12.39 -10.95
N THR A 339 -1.77 11.71 -10.27
CA THR A 339 -0.32 11.77 -10.58
C THR A 339 -0.06 11.30 -12.01
N SER A 340 -1.03 10.61 -12.62
CA SER A 340 -1.09 10.29 -14.04
C SER A 340 -1.23 11.51 -14.94
N GLU A 341 -1.89 12.60 -14.52
CA GLU A 341 -1.93 13.84 -15.31
C GLU A 341 -0.55 14.50 -15.31
N SER A 342 0.15 14.55 -14.18
CA SER A 342 1.51 15.12 -14.12
C SER A 342 2.49 14.34 -15.00
N LYS A 343 2.45 13.00 -14.96
CA LYS A 343 3.29 12.15 -15.83
C LYS A 343 2.89 12.21 -17.30
N LEU A 344 1.60 12.26 -17.63
CA LEU A 344 1.13 12.45 -19.01
C LEU A 344 1.44 13.85 -19.54
N ILE A 345 1.45 14.88 -18.69
CA ILE A 345 1.86 16.24 -19.04
C ILE A 345 3.37 16.29 -19.25
N GLU A 346 4.18 15.65 -18.41
CA GLU A 346 5.63 15.54 -18.60
C GLU A 346 6.01 14.72 -19.85
N GLU A 347 5.33 13.60 -20.11
CA GLU A 347 5.55 12.78 -21.32
C GLU A 347 5.12 13.54 -22.59
N LYS A 348 3.97 14.24 -22.57
CA LYS A 348 3.55 15.09 -23.68
C LYS A 348 4.46 16.30 -23.88
N ALA A 349 4.94 16.92 -22.81
CA ALA A 349 5.88 18.04 -22.89
C ALA A 349 7.24 17.60 -23.45
N ASN A 350 7.73 16.42 -23.07
CA ASN A 350 8.96 15.83 -23.63
C ASN A 350 8.81 15.45 -25.09
N GLU A 351 7.64 14.93 -25.49
CA GLU A 351 7.37 14.63 -26.88
C GLU A 351 7.24 15.92 -27.72
N GLU A 352 6.63 16.97 -27.18
CA GLU A 352 6.50 18.27 -27.85
C GLU A 352 7.86 18.97 -28.06
N LEU A 353 8.71 19.02 -27.04
CA LEU A 353 10.07 19.58 -27.16
C LEU A 353 10.93 18.78 -28.15
N PHE A 354 10.80 17.45 -28.14
CA PHE A 354 11.50 16.58 -29.10
C PHE A 354 11.06 16.86 -30.55
N GLN A 355 9.76 16.98 -30.82
CA GLN A 355 9.27 17.29 -32.17
C GLN A 355 9.69 18.70 -32.63
N GLN A 356 9.65 19.69 -31.73
CA GLN A 356 10.10 21.06 -32.04
C GLN A 356 11.60 21.11 -32.34
N LEU A 357 12.43 20.43 -31.55
CA LEU A 357 13.88 20.38 -31.78
C LEU A 357 14.23 19.65 -33.08
N LYS A 358 13.53 18.53 -33.36
CA LYS A 358 13.67 17.78 -34.62
C LYS A 358 13.31 18.64 -35.82
N LEU A 359 12.27 19.48 -35.71
CA LEU A 359 11.90 20.44 -36.74
C LEU A 359 12.99 21.52 -36.94
N PHE A 360 13.52 22.10 -35.86
CA PHE A 360 14.56 23.14 -35.94
C PHE A 360 15.87 22.63 -36.55
N LEU A 361 16.29 21.42 -36.20
CA LEU A 361 17.49 20.78 -36.76
C LEU A 361 17.33 20.48 -38.25
N LYS A 362 16.17 19.93 -38.65
CA LYS A 362 15.83 19.69 -40.07
C LYS A 362 15.76 20.99 -40.87
N ALA A 363 15.10 22.02 -40.34
CA ALA A 363 15.00 23.33 -40.99
C ALA A 363 16.37 24.01 -41.15
N SER A 364 17.32 23.70 -40.26
CA SER A 364 18.69 24.20 -40.30
C SER A 364 19.66 23.32 -41.10
N TYR A 365 19.16 22.28 -41.78
CA TYR A 365 19.98 21.30 -42.53
C TYR A 365 21.07 20.63 -41.66
N ILE A 366 20.73 20.28 -40.41
CA ILE A 366 21.58 19.51 -39.51
C ILE A 366 20.96 18.11 -39.37
N GLU A 367 21.70 17.09 -39.78
CA GLU A 367 21.28 15.69 -39.68
C GLU A 367 21.77 15.09 -38.37
N PHE A 368 20.83 14.79 -37.46
CA PHE A 368 21.03 14.01 -36.24
C PHE A 368 20.04 12.85 -36.23
N GLU A 369 20.47 11.73 -35.67
CA GLU A 369 19.61 10.58 -35.40
C GLU A 369 18.67 10.85 -34.23
N ASP A 370 17.53 10.17 -34.19
CA ASP A 370 16.49 10.40 -33.17
C ASP A 370 17.03 10.18 -31.74
N ASP A 371 17.98 9.26 -31.55
CA ASP A 371 18.60 9.03 -30.24
C ASP A 371 19.60 10.12 -29.84
N GLU A 372 20.19 10.83 -30.80
CA GLU A 372 21.05 12.00 -30.55
C GLU A 372 20.20 13.21 -30.16
N ILE A 373 19.06 13.41 -30.83
CA ILE A 373 18.10 14.46 -30.50
C ILE A 373 17.54 14.25 -29.08
N LYS A 374 17.23 13.00 -28.70
CA LYS A 374 16.80 12.68 -27.31
C LYS A 374 17.86 13.04 -26.28
N ARG A 375 19.16 12.84 -26.57
CA ARG A 375 20.24 13.24 -25.65
C ARG A 375 20.30 14.75 -25.46
N VAL A 376 20.08 15.50 -26.55
CA VAL A 376 20.04 16.96 -26.53
C VAL A 376 18.80 17.48 -25.76
N CYS A 377 17.63 16.86 -25.93
CA CYS A 377 16.43 17.19 -25.15
C CYS A 377 16.64 16.96 -23.65
N LYS A 378 17.16 15.79 -23.26
CA LYS A 378 17.48 15.49 -21.84
C LYS A 378 18.43 16.51 -21.21
N GLN A 379 19.39 17.00 -22.00
CA GLN A 379 20.33 18.02 -21.54
C GLN A 379 19.66 19.40 -21.38
N ALA A 380 18.76 19.76 -22.28
CA ALA A 380 17.97 20.99 -22.20
C ALA A 380 17.00 20.99 -21.01
N GLU A 381 16.33 19.85 -20.78
CA GLU A 381 15.45 19.61 -19.62
C GLU A 381 16.21 19.72 -18.30
N ARG A 382 17.38 19.07 -18.20
CA ARG A 382 18.24 19.14 -17.00
C ARG A 382 18.60 20.58 -16.62
N LEU A 383 18.63 21.49 -17.59
CA LEU A 383 19.00 22.90 -17.41
C LEU A 383 17.79 23.85 -17.49
N ASN A 384 16.57 23.30 -17.51
CA ASN A 384 15.31 24.03 -17.60
C ASN A 384 15.31 25.04 -18.77
N ARG A 385 15.66 24.58 -19.97
CA ARG A 385 15.72 25.39 -21.21
C ARG A 385 14.48 25.15 -22.07
N ASP A 386 13.87 26.24 -22.54
CA ASP A 386 12.68 26.20 -23.38
C ASP A 386 13.02 26.03 -24.87
N ALA A 387 12.00 25.73 -25.69
CA ALA A 387 12.16 25.52 -27.12
C ALA A 387 12.68 26.77 -27.87
N MET A 388 12.35 27.96 -27.38
CA MET A 388 12.83 29.24 -27.95
C MET A 388 14.34 29.40 -27.77
N PHE A 389 14.86 29.06 -26.59
CA PHE A 389 16.29 29.02 -26.33
C PHE A 389 16.99 27.98 -27.21
N MET A 390 16.39 26.80 -27.36
CA MET A 390 16.92 25.73 -28.20
C MET A 390 17.00 26.15 -29.68
N MET A 391 15.99 26.86 -30.19
CA MET A 391 16.02 27.42 -31.55
C MET A 391 17.19 28.39 -31.75
N GLN A 392 17.45 29.27 -30.78
CA GLN A 392 18.58 30.21 -30.84
C GLN A 392 19.93 29.48 -30.84
N ILE A 393 20.06 28.46 -30.01
CA ILE A 393 21.28 27.64 -29.91
C ILE A 393 21.53 26.85 -31.20
N VAL A 394 20.49 26.23 -31.77
CA VAL A 394 20.60 25.49 -33.04
C VAL A 394 21.03 26.41 -34.18
N LEU A 395 20.50 27.64 -34.25
CA LEU A 395 20.91 28.62 -35.27
C LEU A 395 22.38 29.04 -35.11
N GLN A 396 22.86 29.24 -33.87
CA GLN A 396 24.26 29.57 -33.61
C GLN A 396 25.20 28.38 -33.88
N PHE A 397 24.74 27.17 -33.57
CA PHE A 397 25.45 25.94 -33.88
C PHE A 397 25.60 25.77 -35.39
N LYS A 398 24.55 26.02 -36.18
CA LYS A 398 24.62 26.01 -37.65
C LYS A 398 25.63 27.04 -38.18
N ARG A 399 25.59 28.27 -37.67
CA ARG A 399 26.58 29.32 -38.03
C ARG A 399 28.01 28.89 -37.72
N ARG A 400 28.23 28.14 -36.64
CA ARG A 400 29.55 27.60 -36.29
C ARG A 400 29.98 26.44 -37.17
N LEU A 401 29.04 25.61 -37.64
CA LEU A 401 29.31 24.53 -38.58
C LEU A 401 29.66 25.06 -39.98
N ASP A 402 29.04 26.17 -40.40
CA ASP A 402 29.27 26.78 -41.72
C ASP A 402 30.50 27.71 -41.76
N ASP A 403 31.09 28.03 -40.60
CA ASP A 403 32.28 28.88 -40.49
C ASP A 403 33.56 28.07 -40.77
N THR A 404 34.05 28.15 -42.01
CA THR A 404 35.27 27.49 -42.50
C THR A 404 36.57 28.12 -41.98
N THR A 405 36.50 29.21 -41.21
CA THR A 405 37.69 29.86 -40.62
C THR A 405 38.14 29.25 -39.30
N LYS A 406 37.33 28.35 -38.71
CA LYS A 406 37.59 27.68 -37.43
C LYS A 406 37.76 26.17 -37.62
N GLU A 407 38.41 25.53 -36.65
CA GLU A 407 38.59 24.07 -36.64
C GLU A 407 37.23 23.34 -36.80
N PRO A 408 37.19 22.24 -37.57
CA PRO A 408 35.97 21.46 -37.73
C PRO A 408 35.55 20.81 -36.40
N ILE A 409 34.24 20.70 -36.17
CA ILE A 409 33.70 20.08 -34.95
C ILE A 409 33.65 18.55 -35.17
N GLU A 410 34.42 17.81 -34.37
CA GLU A 410 34.46 16.34 -34.41
C GLU A 410 33.21 15.70 -33.77
N ASP A 411 32.80 16.17 -32.58
CA ASP A 411 31.59 15.71 -31.88
C ASP A 411 30.48 16.78 -31.92
N LYS A 412 29.59 16.65 -32.91
CA LYS A 412 28.50 17.59 -33.15
C LYS A 412 27.48 17.61 -32.00
N VAL A 413 27.18 16.45 -31.41
CA VAL A 413 26.18 16.30 -30.35
C VAL A 413 26.73 16.82 -29.02
N GLY A 414 27.95 16.41 -28.65
CA GLY A 414 28.60 16.91 -27.44
C GLY A 414 28.89 18.41 -27.48
N TYR A 415 29.21 18.96 -28.67
CA TYR A 415 29.38 20.41 -28.83
C TYR A 415 28.06 21.16 -28.65
N LEU A 416 26.95 20.67 -29.22
CA LEU A 416 25.63 21.27 -29.01
C LEU A 416 25.21 21.23 -27.54
N CYS A 417 25.42 20.09 -26.86
CA CYS A 417 25.17 19.96 -25.42
C CYS A 417 25.98 20.95 -24.58
N LYS A 418 27.25 21.20 -24.93
CA LYS A 418 28.09 22.23 -24.29
C LYS A 418 27.59 23.65 -24.58
N MET A 419 27.08 23.92 -25.78
CA MET A 419 26.47 25.23 -26.09
C MET A 419 25.20 25.48 -25.26
N ILE A 420 24.41 24.43 -24.99
CA ILE A 420 23.23 24.51 -24.12
C ILE A 420 23.63 24.83 -22.67
N GLU A 421 24.74 24.25 -22.19
CA GLU A 421 25.32 24.54 -20.85
C GLU A 421 25.83 25.98 -20.74
N GLN A 422 26.58 26.46 -21.74
CA GLN A 422 27.26 27.75 -21.69
C GLN A 422 26.38 28.94 -22.10
N GLY A 423 25.27 28.66 -22.80
CA GLY A 423 24.40 29.66 -23.42
C GLY A 423 25.05 30.38 -24.60
N THR A 424 24.30 31.28 -25.23
CA THR A 424 24.75 32.13 -26.35
C THR A 424 25.68 33.26 -25.89
N ARG A 425 26.75 32.92 -25.16
CA ARG A 425 27.86 33.85 -24.95
C ARG A 425 28.70 33.89 -26.21
N SER A 426 28.40 34.85 -27.08
CA SER A 426 29.42 35.42 -27.96
C SER A 426 30.61 35.83 -27.10
N SER A 427 31.80 35.34 -27.42
CA SER A 427 33.06 35.76 -26.82
C SER A 427 33.37 37.22 -27.16
N GLN A 428 32.62 38.16 -26.59
CA GLN A 428 33.14 39.49 -26.36
C GLN A 428 33.87 39.46 -25.01
N ARG A 429 35.19 39.29 -25.07
CA ARG A 429 36.09 39.73 -24.01
C ARG A 429 35.92 41.23 -23.84
N ASN A 430 34.92 41.65 -23.06
CA ASN A 430 34.97 42.94 -22.41
C ASN A 430 35.97 42.80 -21.28
N ARG A 431 37.17 43.36 -21.50
CA ARG A 431 38.07 43.72 -20.41
C ARG A 431 37.30 44.71 -19.52
N ALA A 432 36.66 44.19 -18.48
CA ALA A 432 36.16 45.02 -17.40
C ALA A 432 37.37 45.55 -16.63
N ILE A 433 37.52 46.87 -16.71
CA ILE A 433 38.45 47.69 -15.96
C ILE A 433 38.22 47.44 -14.47
N ASN A 434 39.31 47.17 -13.73
CA ASN A 434 39.32 47.13 -12.27
C ASN A 434 38.77 48.44 -11.72
N ASN A 435 37.66 48.36 -10.98
CA ASN A 435 37.23 49.43 -10.08
C ASN A 435 37.39 48.92 -8.64
N PRO A 436 38.30 49.49 -7.82
CA PRO A 436 38.69 48.94 -6.53
C PRO A 436 37.85 49.54 -5.41
N PHE A 437 36.53 49.36 -5.43
CA PHE A 437 35.67 49.79 -4.32
C PHE A 437 34.43 48.91 -4.27
N ASN A 438 34.59 47.73 -3.67
CA ASN A 438 33.59 47.05 -2.85
C ASN A 438 34.19 45.72 -2.35
N SER A 439 35.23 45.85 -1.54
CA SER A 439 35.67 44.81 -0.61
C SER A 439 34.71 44.82 0.59
N PHE A 440 33.71 43.94 0.57
CA PHE A 440 33.09 43.45 1.80
C PHE A 440 33.33 41.95 1.86
N GLN A 441 34.33 41.59 2.66
CA GLN A 441 34.69 40.22 3.01
C GLN A 441 33.52 39.58 3.79
N GLN A 442 32.91 38.53 3.23
CA GLN A 442 32.32 37.48 4.05
C GLN A 442 33.45 36.48 4.31
N ASN A 443 33.99 36.54 5.53
CA ASN A 443 35.00 35.60 6.01
C ASN A 443 34.38 34.20 6.12
N GLU A 444 34.72 33.30 5.20
CA GLU A 444 34.69 31.87 5.46
C GLU A 444 35.84 31.58 6.44
N TYR A 445 35.49 31.35 7.71
CA TYR A 445 36.45 30.85 8.68
C TYR A 445 36.83 29.42 8.29
N ASN A 446 38.09 29.23 7.90
CA ASN A 446 38.68 27.92 7.67
C ASN A 446 39.02 27.29 9.03
N LEU A 447 38.13 26.44 9.53
CA LEU A 447 38.20 25.81 10.85
C LEU A 447 39.49 24.98 11.05
N ASP A 448 40.10 24.51 9.96
CA ASP A 448 41.33 23.72 10.00
C ASP A 448 42.55 24.53 10.49
N VAL A 449 42.55 25.86 10.31
CA VAL A 449 43.65 26.73 10.78
C VAL A 449 43.53 27.06 12.28
N ILE A 450 42.31 27.04 12.82
CA ILE A 450 42.06 27.29 14.25
C ILE A 450 42.39 26.06 15.09
N GLU A 451 42.26 24.86 14.50
CA GLU A 451 42.57 23.60 15.19
C GLU A 451 44.09 23.39 15.35
N ASP A 452 44.90 23.82 14.36
CA ASP A 452 46.37 23.77 14.45
C ASP A 452 46.95 24.79 15.46
N GLU A 453 46.34 25.96 15.65
CA GLU A 453 46.80 26.96 16.64
C GLU A 453 46.44 26.63 18.10
N LEU A 454 45.56 25.66 18.34
CA LEU A 454 45.14 25.24 19.69
C LEU A 454 45.94 24.06 20.25
N ILE A 455 46.75 23.38 19.44
CA ILE A 455 47.52 22.20 19.85
C ILE A 455 48.97 22.55 20.25
N ASP A 456 49.46 23.76 19.94
CA ASP A 456 50.82 24.23 20.27
C ASP A 456 50.89 25.24 21.45
N ASN A 457 49.98 25.14 22.44
CA ASN A 457 50.14 25.79 23.75
C ASN A 457 50.23 24.81 24.90
#